data_AF-A0A4Q6AD04-F1
#
_entry.id   AF-A0A4Q6AD04-F1
#
_cell.length_a   1.000
_cell.length_b   1.000
_cell.length_c   1.000
_cell.angle_alpha   90.00
_cell.angle_beta   90.00
_cell.angle_gamma   90.00
#
_symmetry.space_group_name_H-M   'P 1'
#
loop_
_entity.id
_entity.type
_entity.pdbx_description
1 polymer ?
#
loop_
_entity_poly.entity_id
_entity_poly.type
_entity_poly.pdbx_seq_one_letter_code
_entity_poly.pdbx_strand_id
1 'polypeptide(L)'
;MKKNLSIIIMGWLLANGIFAKESAVKSGGGERPIKIINAQSKSVVGPTETFTGKVKVTTVLNPDDSSSISCASVAFEAGARSAWHSHP
;
A
#
# COMPACT_ATOMS: atom_id res chain seq x y z
N MET A 1 47.41 31.16 -17.76
CA MET A 1 47.45 31.47 -19.20
C MET A 1 47.22 30.19 -20.00
N LYS A 2 46.16 30.17 -20.83
CA LYS A 2 45.96 29.39 -22.07
C LYS A 2 45.74 27.86 -21.92
N LYS A 3 44.47 27.39 -21.94
CA LYS A 3 43.69 26.76 -23.08
C LYS A 3 44.13 25.29 -23.31
N ASN A 4 43.29 24.24 -23.30
CA ASN A 4 42.32 23.76 -24.33
C ASN A 4 41.51 22.59 -23.66
N LEU A 5 40.18 22.50 -23.58
CA LEU A 5 39.09 22.44 -24.58
C LEU A 5 39.11 21.22 -25.53
N SER A 6 38.18 20.29 -25.27
CA SER A 6 37.51 19.33 -26.16
C SER A 6 38.28 18.12 -26.72
N ILE A 7 38.02 16.94 -26.15
CA ILE A 7 37.83 15.69 -26.90
C ILE A 7 36.57 15.01 -26.33
N ILE A 8 35.41 15.51 -26.77
CA ILE A 8 34.22 14.68 -26.94
C ILE A 8 34.45 13.97 -28.27
N ILE A 9 34.61 12.65 -28.26
CA ILE A 9 34.27 11.72 -29.36
C ILE A 9 34.50 10.29 -28.85
N MET A 10 33.56 9.41 -29.21
CA MET A 10 33.62 7.95 -29.16
C MET A 10 33.25 7.29 -27.84
N GLY A 11 31.97 6.88 -27.72
CA GLY A 11 31.57 5.95 -26.66
C GLY A 11 30.09 5.85 -26.35
N TRP A 12 29.18 6.37 -27.18
CA TRP A 12 27.78 5.97 -27.13
C TRP A 12 27.67 4.56 -27.71
N LEU A 13 27.93 3.55 -26.88
CA LEU A 13 27.69 2.15 -27.23
C LEU A 13 27.23 1.37 -25.99
N LEU A 14 25.94 1.02 -26.02
CA LEU A 14 25.29 -0.14 -25.41
C LEU A 14 25.23 -0.24 -23.87
N ALA A 15 24.12 0.23 -23.30
CA ALA A 15 23.50 -0.46 -22.16
C ALA A 15 21.98 -0.17 -22.12
N ASN A 16 21.26 -0.52 -23.19
CA ASN A 16 19.82 -0.79 -23.06
C ASN A 16 19.67 -2.10 -22.28
N GLY A 17 19.83 -2.03 -20.97
CA GLY A 17 19.40 -3.09 -20.06
C GLY A 17 17.88 -3.07 -20.03
N ILE A 18 17.25 -3.79 -20.95
CA ILE A 18 15.87 -4.25 -20.75
C ILE A 18 15.94 -5.22 -19.58
N PHE A 19 15.79 -4.70 -18.36
CA PHE A 19 15.47 -5.54 -17.21
C PHE A 19 14.04 -6.03 -17.43
N ALA A 20 13.91 -7.20 -18.06
CA ALA A 20 12.72 -8.00 -17.93
C ALA A 20 12.53 -8.26 -16.43
N LYS A 21 11.56 -7.57 -15.81
CA LYS A 21 11.11 -7.92 -14.47
C LYS A 21 10.48 -9.29 -14.59
N GLU A 22 11.25 -10.32 -14.24
CA GLU A 22 10.70 -11.65 -14.03
C GLU A 22 9.75 -11.54 -12.84
N SER A 23 8.45 -11.43 -13.14
CA SER A 23 7.39 -11.62 -12.16
C SER A 23 7.37 -13.10 -11.84
N ALA A 24 8.29 -13.52 -10.98
CA ALA A 24 8.25 -14.82 -10.35
C ALA A 24 6.94 -14.88 -9.55
N VAL A 25 5.93 -15.53 -10.11
CA VAL A 25 4.80 -16.04 -9.33
C VAL A 25 5.42 -17.05 -8.36
N LYS A 26 5.60 -16.65 -7.10
CA LYS A 26 5.91 -17.59 -6.03
C LYS A 26 4.72 -18.54 -5.90
N SER A 27 4.85 -19.71 -6.50
CA SER A 27 3.98 -20.86 -6.22
C SER A 27 4.10 -21.18 -4.73
N GLY A 28 3.11 -20.77 -3.95
CA GLY A 28 3.10 -20.87 -2.50
C GLY A 28 2.78 -22.29 -2.02
N GLY A 29 3.76 -23.18 -2.13
CA GLY A 29 3.73 -24.54 -1.56
C GLY A 29 4.53 -24.67 -0.25
N GLY A 30 4.80 -23.57 0.45
CA GLY A 30 5.39 -23.57 1.79
C GLY A 30 4.31 -23.38 2.85
N GLU A 31 4.53 -23.91 4.07
CA GLU A 31 3.65 -23.68 5.22
C GLU A 31 3.37 -22.18 5.36
N ARG A 32 2.10 -21.77 5.20
CA ARG A 32 1.70 -20.39 5.44
C ARG A 32 1.62 -20.21 6.95
N PRO A 33 2.49 -19.41 7.58
CA PRO A 33 2.42 -19.22 9.02
C PRO A 33 1.06 -18.60 9.38
N ILE A 34 0.40 -19.16 10.38
CA ILE A 34 -0.84 -18.59 10.91
C ILE A 34 -0.48 -17.28 11.63
N LYS A 35 -0.94 -16.16 11.09
CA LYS A 35 -0.78 -14.82 11.70
C LYS A 35 -1.93 -14.59 12.68
N ILE A 36 -1.64 -14.61 13.98
CA ILE A 36 -2.59 -14.25 15.04
C ILE A 36 -2.52 -12.74 15.26
N ILE A 37 -3.65 -12.05 15.15
CA ILE A 37 -3.75 -10.61 15.40
C ILE A 37 -4.50 -10.41 16.73
N ASN A 38 -3.80 -9.87 17.73
CA ASN A 38 -4.39 -9.59 19.04
C ASN A 38 -5.24 -8.31 19.01
N ALA A 39 -6.20 -8.21 19.94
CA ALA A 39 -7.12 -7.07 20.06
C ALA A 39 -6.47 -5.84 20.72
N GLN A 40 -5.40 -5.30 20.11
CA GLN A 40 -4.64 -4.16 20.62
C GLN A 40 -4.76 -2.90 19.74
N SER A 41 -5.50 -2.99 18.64
CA SER A 41 -5.67 -1.88 17.71
C SER A 41 -6.38 -0.69 18.35
N LYS A 42 -5.79 0.50 18.21
CA LYS A 42 -6.37 1.75 18.71
C LYS A 42 -7.53 2.19 17.81
N SER A 43 -8.67 2.52 18.41
CA SER A 43 -9.77 3.16 17.69
C SER A 43 -9.48 4.63 17.41
N VAL A 44 -9.81 5.07 16.21
CA VAL A 44 -9.75 6.47 15.78
C VAL A 44 -11.14 7.00 15.45
N VAL A 45 -11.34 8.31 15.56
CA VAL A 45 -12.61 8.95 15.15
C VAL A 45 -12.68 8.96 13.62
N GLY A 46 -13.83 8.57 13.08
CA GLY A 46 -14.09 8.58 11.63
C GLY A 46 -14.04 10.02 11.07
N PRO A 47 -13.40 10.26 9.92
CA PRO A 47 -13.34 11.58 9.30
C PRO A 47 -14.74 12.11 8.93
N THR A 48 -14.97 13.41 9.11
CA THR A 48 -16.26 14.06 8.79
C THR A 48 -16.58 14.13 7.30
N GLU A 49 -15.57 13.93 6.45
CA GLU A 49 -15.71 13.84 5.00
C GLU A 49 -16.34 12.52 4.54
N THR A 50 -16.17 11.44 5.30
CA THR A 50 -16.66 10.09 4.97
C THR A 50 -17.80 9.63 5.87
N PHE A 51 -18.00 10.29 7.02
CA PHE A 51 -19.02 9.94 8.00
C PHE A 51 -19.82 11.14 8.49
N THR A 52 -21.10 10.91 8.75
CA THR A 52 -21.97 11.83 9.49
C THR A 52 -22.22 11.27 10.89
N GLY A 53 -22.12 12.13 11.92
CA GLY A 53 -22.26 11.72 13.32
C GLY A 53 -20.96 11.19 13.94
N LYS A 54 -21.06 10.61 15.15
CA LYS A 54 -19.91 10.07 15.87
C LYS A 54 -19.66 8.62 15.43
N VAL A 55 -18.49 8.37 14.83
CA VAL A 55 -18.07 7.05 14.37
C VAL A 55 -16.68 6.75 14.92
N LYS A 56 -16.46 5.52 15.37
CA LYS A 56 -15.12 5.01 15.74
C LYS A 56 -14.72 3.89 14.79
N VAL A 57 -13.51 3.97 14.26
CA VAL A 57 -12.93 2.98 13.35
C VAL A 57 -11.75 2.31 14.05
N THR A 58 -11.73 0.99 14.06
CA THR A 58 -10.63 0.18 14.61
C THR A 58 -10.09 -0.73 13.51
N THR A 59 -8.86 -0.50 13.08
CA THR A 59 -8.21 -1.35 12.08
C THR A 59 -7.96 -2.75 12.63
N VAL A 60 -8.42 -3.78 11.92
CA VAL A 60 -8.22 -5.19 12.28
C VAL A 60 -7.08 -5.79 11.47
N LEU A 61 -7.02 -5.50 10.17
CA LEU A 61 -6.01 -6.00 9.25
C LEU A 61 -5.68 -4.94 8.20
N ASN A 62 -4.40 -4.69 7.98
CA ASN A 62 -3.92 -3.93 6.83
C ASN A 62 -3.48 -4.90 5.73
N PRO A 63 -3.63 -4.50 4.44
CA PRO A 63 -3.04 -5.23 3.33
C PRO A 63 -1.52 -5.39 3.52
N ASP A 64 -1.00 -6.53 3.08
CA ASP A 64 0.44 -6.83 3.08
C ASP A 64 0.82 -7.68 1.86
N ASP A 65 2.08 -8.11 1.77
CA ASP A 65 2.59 -8.90 0.65
C ASP A 65 1.86 -10.24 0.45
N SER A 66 1.13 -10.72 1.46
CA SER A 66 0.38 -11.98 1.41
C SER A 66 -1.07 -11.81 0.97
N SER A 67 -1.66 -10.62 1.18
CA SER A 67 -3.07 -10.34 0.88
C SER A 67 -3.32 -8.86 0.67
N SER A 68 -4.05 -8.53 -0.40
CA SER A 68 -4.52 -7.17 -0.67
C SER A 68 -5.75 -6.75 0.14
N ILE A 69 -6.28 -7.62 1.00
CA ILE A 69 -7.51 -7.35 1.76
C ILE A 69 -7.19 -6.50 3.01
N SER A 70 -7.94 -5.43 3.18
CA SER A 70 -8.02 -4.67 4.43
C SER A 70 -9.28 -5.04 5.23
N CYS A 71 -9.22 -4.94 6.55
CA CYS A 71 -10.40 -5.10 7.42
C CYS A 71 -10.37 -4.08 8.56
N ALA A 72 -11.53 -3.50 8.86
CA ALA A 72 -11.74 -2.62 10.01
C ALA A 72 -13.09 -2.90 10.65
N SER A 73 -13.16 -2.76 11.98
CA SER A 73 -14.42 -2.73 12.73
C SER A 73 -14.86 -1.27 12.89
N VAL A 74 -16.12 -0.99 12.58
CA VAL A 74 -16.67 0.37 12.59
C VAL A 74 -17.87 0.43 13.52
N ALA A 75 -17.81 1.29 14.54
CA ALA A 75 -18.88 1.52 15.50
C ALA A 75 -19.57 2.86 15.24
N PHE A 76 -20.88 2.82 15.07
CA PHE A 76 -21.74 3.98 14.84
C PHE A 76 -22.53 4.30 16.11
N GLU A 77 -22.40 5.52 16.61
CA GLU A 77 -23.34 6.04 17.61
C GLU A 77 -24.74 6.22 16.99
N ALA A 78 -25.77 6.37 17.83
CA ALA A 78 -27.15 6.55 17.37
C ALA A 78 -27.27 7.69 16.33
N GLY A 79 -27.79 7.36 15.15
CA GLY A 79 -27.96 8.30 14.03
C GLY A 79 -26.73 8.54 13.16
N ALA A 80 -25.56 7.98 13.50
CA ALA A 80 -24.36 8.08 12.68
C ALA A 80 -24.42 7.13 11.46
N ARG A 81 -23.79 7.50 10.35
CA ARG A 81 -23.76 6.73 9.09
C ARG A 81 -22.58 7.14 8.20
N SER A 82 -22.21 6.30 7.23
CA SER A 82 -21.27 6.68 6.18
C SER A 82 -21.93 7.62 5.16
N ALA A 83 -21.09 8.37 4.45
CA ALA A 83 -21.46 8.96 3.17
C ALA A 83 -21.69 7.85 2.12
N TRP A 84 -22.39 8.19 1.03
CA TRP A 84 -22.51 7.30 -0.12
C TRP A 84 -21.13 7.07 -0.75
N HIS A 85 -20.80 5.82 -1.03
CA HIS A 85 -19.54 5.42 -1.67
C HIS A 85 -19.72 4.09 -2.40
N SER A 86 -18.72 3.72 -3.21
CA SER A 86 -18.61 2.43 -3.87
C SER A 86 -17.27 1.78 -3.55
N HIS A 87 -17.21 0.45 -3.63
CA HIS A 87 -15.96 -0.30 -3.66
C HIS A 87 -15.70 -0.79 -5.09
N PRO A 88 -14.45 -0.68 -5.58
CA PRO A 88 -14.05 -1.20 -6.89
C PRO A 88 -14.00 -2.73 -6.92
#